data_AF-E1ZQ85-F1
#
_entry.id   AF-E1ZQ85-F1
#
_cell.length_a   1.000
_cell.length_b   1.000
_cell.length_c   1.000
_cell.angle_alpha   90.00
_cell.angle_beta   90.00
_cell.angle_gamma   90.00
#
_symmetry.space_group_name_H-M   'P 1'
#
loop_
_entity.id
_entity.type
_entity.pdbx_description
1 polymer ?
#
loop_
_entity_poly.entity_id
_entity_poly.type
_entity_poly.pdbx_seq_one_letter_code
_entity_poly.pdbx_strand_id
1 'polypeptide(L)'
;MSRRKHLLQSMDQEVEPPGEGQHIVRAVGSRGSNLIEVEFPDGRTALCLLPAKFHKKLWVKKGNYLVVEGAAEEDTRVTGEISAVLFADHVKQLKRMPGVW
;
A
#
# COMPACT_ATOMS: atom_id res chain seq x y z
N MET A 1 -3.11 22.75 7.89
CA MET A 1 -3.60 21.91 6.77
C MET A 1 -2.76 20.64 6.70
N SER A 2 -3.32 19.49 7.06
CA SER A 2 -3.11 18.19 6.41
C SER A 2 -3.76 17.13 7.31
N ARG A 3 -5.01 16.82 7.01
CA ARG A 3 -5.82 15.85 7.75
C ARG A 3 -5.44 14.46 7.23
N ARG A 4 -4.23 13.97 7.54
CA ARG A 4 -3.77 12.64 7.13
C ARG A 4 -4.57 11.56 7.86
N LYS A 5 -5.77 11.26 7.35
CA LYS A 5 -6.62 10.14 7.78
C LYS A 5 -6.13 8.83 7.15
N HIS A 6 -4.84 8.52 7.27
CA HIS A 6 -4.28 7.24 6.80
C HIS A 6 -4.35 6.19 7.91
N LEU A 7 -5.56 5.87 8.34
CA LEU A 7 -5.81 4.92 9.42
C LEU A 7 -7.03 4.09 9.06
N LEU A 8 -6.76 3.00 8.31
CA LEU A 8 -7.74 1.99 7.88
C LEU A 8 -8.92 2.62 7.16
N GLN A 9 -8.87 2.66 5.83
CA GLN A 9 -10.13 2.76 5.11
C GLN A 9 -10.99 1.56 5.52
N SER A 10 -12.08 1.86 6.23
CA SER A 10 -13.18 0.93 6.44
C SER A 10 -13.64 0.43 5.07
N MET A 11 -14.09 -0.82 4.96
CA MET A 11 -14.57 -1.40 3.69
C MET A 11 -15.63 -0.54 2.97
N ASP A 12 -16.35 0.32 3.70
CA ASP A 12 -17.40 1.21 3.20
C ASP A 12 -16.93 2.62 2.81
N GLN A 13 -15.63 2.92 2.86
CA GLN A 13 -15.11 4.25 2.50
C GLN A 13 -14.73 4.32 1.03
N GLU A 14 -15.15 5.40 0.36
CA GLU A 14 -14.66 5.74 -0.98
C GLU A 14 -13.14 5.81 -0.99
N VAL A 15 -12.54 5.17 -1.99
CA VAL A 15 -11.09 5.13 -2.15
C VAL A 15 -10.61 6.30 -2.99
N GLU A 16 -9.73 7.10 -2.39
CA GLU A 16 -9.05 8.18 -3.08
C GLU A 16 -7.91 7.60 -3.93
N PRO A 17 -7.66 8.15 -5.12
CA PRO A 17 -6.48 7.78 -5.89
C PRO A 17 -5.20 8.11 -5.10
N PRO A 18 -4.11 7.34 -5.27
CA PRO A 18 -2.84 7.64 -4.63
C PRO A 18 -2.38 9.05 -4.98
N GLY A 19 -2.00 9.83 -3.96
CA GLY A 19 -1.45 11.17 -4.13
C GLY A 19 0.01 11.18 -4.60
N GLU A 20 0.60 12.37 -4.69
CA GLU A 20 2.02 12.52 -5.04
C GLU A 20 2.92 11.77 -4.06
N GLY A 21 3.80 10.89 -4.59
CA GLY A 21 4.70 10.05 -3.80
C GLY A 21 4.04 8.81 -3.18
N GLN A 22 2.79 8.53 -3.52
CA GLN A 22 2.11 7.28 -3.16
C GLN A 22 2.01 6.34 -4.37
N HIS A 23 2.17 5.05 -4.11
CA HIS A 23 2.11 4.03 -5.15
C HIS A 23 1.22 2.87 -4.72
N ILE A 24 0.43 2.36 -5.67
CA ILE A 24 -0.31 1.12 -5.49
C ILE A 24 0.64 -0.04 -5.79
N VAL A 25 0.78 -0.94 -4.82
CA VAL A 25 1.69 -2.09 -4.90
C VAL A 25 0.95 -3.37 -4.51
N ARG A 26 1.46 -4.51 -4.96
CA ARG A 26 0.91 -5.83 -4.63
C ARG A 26 1.76 -6.50 -3.56
N ALA A 27 1.15 -6.95 -2.47
CA ALA A 27 1.84 -7.72 -1.46
C ALA A 27 2.24 -9.10 -1.99
N VAL A 28 3.53 -9.42 -1.92
CA VAL A 28 4.10 -10.73 -2.29
C VAL A 28 4.12 -11.65 -1.08
N GLY A 29 4.50 -11.11 0.07
CA GLY A 29 4.56 -11.85 1.34
C GLY A 29 5.18 -11.01 2.46
N SER A 30 5.14 -11.53 3.68
CA SER A 30 5.89 -10.92 4.80
C SER A 30 7.28 -11.55 4.87
N ARG A 31 8.31 -10.73 5.14
CA ARG A 31 9.71 -11.19 5.31
C ARG A 31 10.12 -11.35 6.78
N GLY A 32 9.13 -11.41 7.67
CA GLY A 32 9.32 -11.45 9.12
C GLY A 32 9.40 -10.05 9.74
N SER A 33 9.06 -9.94 11.02
CA SER A 33 8.92 -8.64 11.72
C SER A 33 7.87 -7.74 11.03
N ASN A 34 8.16 -6.45 10.89
CA ASN A 34 7.28 -5.43 10.31
C ASN A 34 7.59 -5.17 8.83
N LEU A 35 8.30 -6.07 8.14
CA LEU A 35 8.65 -5.93 6.73
C LEU A 35 7.74 -6.75 5.85
N ILE A 36 7.12 -6.07 4.90
CA ILE A 36 6.28 -6.67 3.87
C ILE A 36 6.98 -6.49 2.53
N GLU A 37 7.15 -7.58 1.82
CA GLU A 37 7.59 -7.54 0.43
C GLU A 37 6.41 -7.20 -0.47
N VAL A 38 6.62 -6.19 -1.29
CA VAL A 38 5.65 -5.68 -2.24
C VAL A 38 6.24 -5.64 -3.65
N GLU A 39 5.39 -5.73 -4.64
CA GLU A 39 5.71 -5.65 -6.07
C GLU A 39 5.04 -4.41 -6.66
N PHE A 40 5.84 -3.59 -7.33
CA PHE A 40 5.42 -2.39 -8.03
C PHE A 40 4.80 -2.75 -9.38
N PRO A 41 4.00 -1.83 -9.98
CA PRO A 41 3.46 -2.01 -11.33
C PRO A 41 4.53 -2.29 -12.39
N ASP A 42 5.74 -1.77 -12.19
CA ASP A 42 6.90 -1.97 -13.07
C ASP A 42 7.57 -3.36 -12.94
N GLY A 43 7.02 -4.25 -12.11
CA GLY A 43 7.55 -5.60 -11.84
C GLY A 43 8.72 -5.64 -10.85
N ARG A 44 9.15 -4.49 -10.34
CA ARG A 44 10.19 -4.39 -9.30
C ARG A 44 9.62 -4.80 -7.95
N THR A 45 10.38 -5.53 -7.15
CA THR A 45 10.01 -5.86 -5.76
C THR A 45 10.79 -5.02 -4.77
N ALA A 46 10.16 -4.62 -3.68
CA ALA A 46 10.84 -3.95 -2.59
C ALA A 46 10.27 -4.34 -1.22
N LEU A 47 10.98 -3.95 -0.16
CA LEU A 47 10.51 -4.14 1.20
C LEU A 47 9.93 -2.83 1.73
N CYS A 48 8.70 -2.89 2.20
CA CYS A 48 8.04 -1.78 2.87
C CYS A 48 7.84 -2.10 4.35
N LEU A 49 8.00 -1.07 5.16
CA LEU A 49 7.69 -1.15 6.59
C LEU A 49 6.18 -1.09 6.79
N LEU A 50 5.67 -1.93 7.67
CA LEU A 50 4.33 -1.88 8.19
C LEU A 50 4.33 -1.02 9.46
N PRO A 51 3.72 0.18 9.44
CA PRO A 51 3.68 1.04 10.61
C PRO A 51 2.99 0.36 11.80
N ALA A 52 3.46 0.65 13.02
CA ALA A 52 2.97 0.05 14.26
C ALA A 52 1.46 0.22 14.49
N LYS A 53 0.87 1.30 13.95
CA LYS A 53 -0.57 1.57 13.98
C LYS A 53 -1.42 0.49 13.30
N PHE A 54 -0.84 -0.31 12.40
CA PHE A 54 -1.51 -1.42 11.70
C PHE A 54 -1.21 -2.79 12.30
N HIS A 55 -0.25 -2.88 13.23
CA HIS A 55 0.06 -4.14 13.89
C HIS A 55 -1.20 -4.63 14.63
N LYS A 56 -1.52 -5.92 14.49
CA LYS A 56 -2.71 -6.58 15.05
C LYS A 56 -4.07 -6.25 14.40
N LYS A 57 -4.18 -5.20 13.59
CA LYS A 57 -5.43 -4.85 12.87
C LYS A 57 -5.47 -5.34 11.43
N LEU A 58 -4.30 -5.59 10.86
CA LEU A 58 -4.16 -5.87 9.44
C LEU A 58 -3.49 -7.22 9.21
N TRP A 59 -4.15 -8.07 8.41
CA TRP A 59 -3.56 -9.30 7.90
C TRP A 59 -3.29 -9.16 6.40
N VAL A 60 -2.05 -8.88 6.04
CA VAL A 60 -1.62 -8.83 4.64
C VAL A 60 -1.38 -10.25 4.14
N LYS A 61 -2.15 -10.67 3.13
CA LYS A 61 -1.93 -11.93 2.41
C LYS A 61 -1.28 -11.63 1.06
N LYS A 62 -0.61 -12.64 0.49
CA LYS A 62 -0.11 -12.60 -0.89
C LYS A 62 -1.26 -12.29 -1.85
N GLY A 63 -1.04 -11.33 -2.74
CA GLY A 63 -2.02 -10.89 -3.73
C GLY A 63 -2.93 -9.74 -3.27
N ASN A 64 -2.85 -9.31 -2.01
CA ASN A 64 -3.52 -8.09 -1.56
C ASN A 64 -2.84 -6.86 -2.18
N TYR A 65 -3.61 -5.80 -2.42
CA TYR A 65 -3.06 -4.53 -2.85
C TYR A 65 -2.93 -3.58 -1.67
N LEU A 66 -1.85 -2.81 -1.67
CA LEU A 66 -1.48 -1.87 -0.62
C LEU A 66 -1.15 -0.53 -1.26
N VAL A 67 -1.31 0.54 -0.49
CA VAL A 67 -0.75 1.85 -0.84
C VAL A 67 0.48 2.06 0.02
N VAL A 68 1.58 2.42 -0.63
CA VAL A 68 2.83 2.78 0.04
C VAL A 68 3.12 4.25 -0.19
N GLU A 69 3.64 4.91 0.83
CA GLU A 69 4.09 6.30 0.78
C GLU A 69 5.63 6.31 0.83
N GLY A 70 6.22 6.97 -0.17
CA GLY A 70 7.65 6.89 -0.43
C GLY A 70 8.00 5.57 -1.13
N ALA A 71 8.47 5.67 -2.37
CA ALA A 71 9.08 4.57 -3.11
C ALA A 71 9.72 5.11 -4.38
N ALA A 72 10.95 5.58 -4.28
CA ALA A 72 11.64 6.10 -5.45
C ALA A 72 13.17 6.17 -5.28
N GLU A 73 13.82 5.25 -4.58
CA GLU A 73 15.29 5.18 -4.63
C GLU A 73 15.78 3.73 -4.67
N GLU A 74 16.56 3.43 -5.73
CA GLU A 74 16.96 2.10 -6.20
C GLU A 74 18.00 1.40 -5.31
N ASP A 75 18.42 2.03 -4.19
CA ASP A 75 19.63 1.63 -3.46
C ASP A 75 19.39 1.31 -1.96
N THR A 76 18.15 1.39 -1.47
CA THR A 76 17.86 1.10 -0.05
C THR A 76 17.04 -0.17 0.13
N ARG A 77 17.51 -1.06 1.02
CA ARG A 77 16.85 -2.35 1.35
C ARG A 77 15.40 -2.20 1.84
N VAL A 78 15.00 -1.00 2.28
CA VAL A 78 13.64 -0.63 2.65
C VAL A 78 13.30 0.66 1.91
N THR A 79 12.26 0.65 1.09
CA THR A 79 11.99 1.73 0.12
C THR A 79 10.75 2.56 0.46
N GLY A 80 9.96 2.18 1.46
CA GLY A 80 8.71 2.86 1.77
C GLY A 80 7.97 2.38 3.00
N GLU A 81 6.91 3.09 3.37
CA GLU A 81 6.00 2.72 4.45
C GLU A 81 4.58 2.44 3.91
N ILE A 82 3.92 1.42 4.46
CA ILE A 82 2.53 1.10 4.11
C ILE A 82 1.61 2.15 4.72
N SER A 83 0.88 2.88 3.87
CA SER A 83 -0.08 3.90 4.29
C SER A 83 -1.51 3.34 4.40
N ALA A 84 -1.90 2.42 3.53
CA ALA A 84 -3.24 1.84 3.48
C ALA A 84 -3.28 0.44 2.83
N VAL A 85 -4.40 -0.26 3.03
CA VAL A 85 -4.69 -1.56 2.39
C VAL A 85 -5.93 -1.45 1.54
N LEU A 86 -5.84 -1.97 0.33
CA LEU A 86 -6.91 -1.98 -0.64
C LEU A 86 -7.60 -3.34 -0.60
N PHE A 87 -8.89 -3.32 -0.26
CA PHE A 87 -9.76 -4.48 -0.39
C PHE A 87 -10.26 -4.62 -1.83
N ALA A 88 -10.89 -5.76 -2.13
CA ALA A 88 -11.38 -6.06 -3.47
C ALA A 88 -12.31 -4.96 -4.03
N ASP A 89 -13.14 -4.35 -3.20
CA ASP A 89 -14.05 -3.28 -3.62
C ASP A 89 -13.33 -1.96 -3.87
N HIS A 90 -12.32 -1.61 -3.07
CA HIS A 90 -11.45 -0.47 -3.34
C HIS A 90 -10.72 -0.63 -4.68
N VAL A 91 -10.19 -1.83 -4.97
CA VAL A 91 -9.54 -2.12 -6.25
C VAL A 91 -10.51 -1.98 -7.42
N LYS A 92 -11.78 -2.42 -7.26
CA LYS A 92 -12.80 -2.21 -8.30
C LYS A 92 -13.10 -0.73 -8.53
N GLN A 93 -13.13 0.09 -7.48
CA GLN A 93 -13.32 1.53 -7.58
C GLN A 93 -12.14 2.18 -8.33
N LEU A 94 -10.90 1.88 -7.95
CA LEU A 94 -9.70 2.40 -8.61
C LEU A 94 -9.65 2.01 -10.09
N LYS A 95 -9.98 0.75 -10.42
CA LYS A 95 -10.03 0.27 -11.82
C LYS A 95 -11.09 0.95 -12.68
N ARG A 96 -12.14 1.52 -12.06
CA ARG A 96 -13.15 2.31 -12.78
C ARG A 96 -12.67 3.73 -13.08
N MET A 97 -11.67 4.23 -12.35
CA MET A 97 -11.10 5.55 -12.57
C MET A 97 -10.06 5.49 -13.69
N PRO A 98 -10.21 6.25 -14.79
CA PRO A 98 -9.24 6.24 -15.88
C PRO A 98 -7.91 6.84 -15.43
N GLY A 99 -6.81 6.13 -15.70
CA GLY A 99 -5.44 6.60 -15.42
C GLY A 99 -4.91 6.36 -14.00
N VAL A 100 -5.67 5.67 -13.15
CA VAL A 100 -5.28 5.39 -11.75
C VAL A 100 -4.71 3.97 -11.55
N TRP A 101 -5.19 3.00 -12.34
CA TRP A 101 -4.79 1.59 -12.26
C TRP A 101 -4.01 1.14 -13.48
#